data_AF-A0A8C2Q8G8-F1
#
_entry.id   AF-A0A8C2Q8G8-F1
#
_cell.length_a   1.000
_cell.length_b   1.000
_cell.length_c   1.000
_cell.angle_alpha   90.00
_cell.angle_beta   90.00
_cell.angle_gamma   90.00
#
_symmetry.space_group_name_H-M   'P 1'
#
loop_
_entity.id
_entity.type
_entity.pdbx_description
1 polymer ?
#
loop_
_entity_poly.entity_id
_entity_poly.type
_entity_poly.pdbx_seq_one_letter_code
_entity_poly.pdbx_strand_id
1 'polypeptide(L)'
;IRLLFGKELKKLNLPQSAIDAAVEQDFDLKGYVFEASPEQLRPPRTVHVGLIQNKIVLPTDAPVLEQVRERSTQCMSGVNIECFQEAWTMPFAFCTREREPWTEFDESHGKSRKNHIPSVGDFSESTYYMEGNTGHPVFQTQFGKIAVNICYGRHHPLSWLMYSIHGAEIIFNPSATDGLLCEPMCPIEARNAAIANHCFTCAINHVGTLCEYFKNEFTSGDGKKAHHDFGNFYGSSYVAAPDGSRSPVLSRTRDGLLMTEMDLNLNRYELYAEELKKAIQHDFKPNVLRKTVL
;
A
#
# COMPACT_ATOMS: atom_id res chain seq x y z
N ILE A 1 15.18 -9.06 -16.15
CA ILE A 1 13.90 -9.52 -15.54
C ILE A 1 14.14 -10.24 -14.21
N ARG A 2 14.86 -11.37 -14.17
CA ARG A 2 15.07 -12.17 -12.94
C ARG A 2 15.64 -11.41 -11.73
N LEU A 3 16.68 -10.59 -11.90
CA LEU A 3 17.28 -9.83 -10.78
C LEU A 3 16.32 -8.74 -10.23
N LEU A 4 15.63 -8.03 -11.12
CA LEU A 4 14.78 -6.90 -10.73
C LEU A 4 13.40 -7.33 -10.21
N PHE A 5 12.83 -8.42 -10.72
CA PHE A 5 11.46 -8.85 -10.40
C PHE A 5 11.40 -10.22 -9.69
N GLY A 6 12.53 -10.89 -9.49
CA GLY A 6 12.61 -12.24 -8.90
C GLY A 6 12.34 -13.36 -9.92
N LYS A 7 11.18 -13.31 -10.58
CA LYS A 7 10.79 -14.25 -11.65
C LYS A 7 9.91 -13.57 -12.69
N GLU A 8 9.73 -14.21 -13.83
CA GLU A 8 8.71 -13.81 -14.79
C GLU A 8 7.36 -14.37 -14.30
N LEU A 9 6.39 -13.48 -14.07
CA LEU A 9 5.07 -13.88 -13.60
C LEU A 9 4.16 -14.24 -14.78
N LYS A 10 3.36 -15.28 -14.58
CA LYS A 10 2.27 -15.62 -15.50
C LYS A 10 1.25 -14.49 -15.50
N LYS A 11 0.80 -14.10 -16.69
CA LYS A 11 -0.30 -13.14 -16.83
C LYS A 11 -1.61 -13.81 -16.45
N LEU A 12 -2.44 -13.12 -15.68
CA LEU A 12 -3.79 -13.57 -15.34
C LEU A 12 -4.69 -13.44 -16.59
N ASN A 13 -5.52 -14.44 -16.84
CA ASN A 13 -6.55 -14.35 -17.87
C ASN A 13 -7.69 -13.48 -17.33
N LEU A 14 -7.69 -12.22 -17.73
CA LEU A 14 -8.66 -11.23 -17.27
C LEU A 14 -10.03 -11.47 -17.94
N PRO A 15 -11.15 -11.33 -17.22
CA PRO A 15 -12.49 -11.41 -17.80
C PRO A 15 -12.68 -10.39 -18.93
N GLN A 16 -13.39 -10.75 -20.00
CA GLN A 16 -13.65 -9.83 -21.11
C GLN A 16 -14.41 -8.58 -20.64
N SER A 17 -15.37 -8.74 -19.74
CA SER A 17 -16.09 -7.62 -19.11
C SER A 17 -15.14 -6.63 -18.42
N ALA A 18 -14.05 -7.12 -17.83
CA ALA A 18 -13.07 -6.28 -17.17
C ALA A 18 -12.24 -5.48 -18.18
N ILE A 19 -11.87 -6.11 -19.29
CA ILE A 19 -11.15 -5.47 -20.40
C ILE A 19 -12.03 -4.40 -21.05
N ASP A 20 -13.29 -4.71 -21.31
CA ASP A 20 -14.24 -3.78 -21.93
C ASP A 20 -14.45 -2.55 -21.04
N ALA A 21 -14.63 -2.74 -19.73
CA ALA A 21 -14.76 -1.65 -18.77
C ALA A 21 -13.48 -0.79 -18.67
N ALA A 22 -12.30 -1.41 -18.76
CA ALA A 22 -11.02 -0.69 -18.79
C ALA A 22 -10.88 0.21 -20.02
N VAL A 23 -11.37 -0.24 -21.17
CA VAL A 23 -11.39 0.55 -22.41
C VAL A 23 -12.43 1.67 -22.33
N GLU A 24 -13.64 1.37 -21.84
CA GLU A 24 -14.73 2.35 -21.73
C GLU A 24 -14.40 3.48 -20.76
N GLN A 25 -13.76 3.17 -19.63
CA GLN A 25 -13.42 4.12 -18.56
C GLN A 25 -11.97 4.64 -18.64
N ASP A 26 -11.23 4.30 -19.70
CA ASP A 26 -9.85 4.74 -19.99
C ASP A 26 -8.83 4.52 -18.86
N PHE A 27 -8.78 3.32 -18.28
CA PHE A 27 -7.78 2.95 -17.26
C PHE A 27 -6.92 1.74 -17.65
N ASP A 28 -5.71 1.67 -17.09
CA ASP A 28 -4.78 0.56 -17.29
C ASP A 28 -5.24 -0.67 -16.52
N LEU A 29 -5.45 -1.79 -17.22
CA LEU A 29 -5.73 -3.08 -16.57
C LEU A 29 -4.55 -4.04 -16.74
N LYS A 30 -4.01 -4.55 -15.63
CA LYS A 30 -2.96 -5.59 -15.64
C LYS A 30 -3.32 -6.72 -14.70
N GLY A 31 -2.91 -7.93 -15.08
CA GLY A 31 -3.24 -9.17 -14.38
C GLY A 31 -2.03 -10.08 -14.20
N TYR A 32 -1.73 -10.54 -12.98
CA TYR A 32 -0.63 -11.48 -12.72
C TYR A 32 -0.99 -12.57 -11.70
N VAL A 33 -0.28 -13.70 -11.75
CA VAL A 33 -0.49 -14.86 -10.88
C VAL A 33 0.75 -15.16 -10.04
N PHE A 34 0.54 -15.39 -8.74
CA PHE A 34 1.53 -15.87 -7.78
C PHE A 34 1.13 -17.25 -7.27
N GLU A 35 1.76 -18.29 -7.81
CA GLU A 35 1.48 -19.69 -7.47
C GLU A 35 2.40 -20.18 -6.33
N ALA A 36 1.86 -21.04 -5.47
CA ALA A 36 2.63 -21.81 -4.49
C ALA A 36 2.84 -23.25 -4.97
N SER A 37 3.86 -23.93 -4.45
CA SER A 37 4.03 -25.37 -4.70
C SER A 37 2.89 -26.15 -4.03
N PRO A 38 2.33 -27.19 -4.67
CA PRO A 38 1.25 -27.99 -4.08
C PRO A 38 1.65 -28.58 -2.73
N GLU A 39 0.82 -28.39 -1.72
CA GLU A 39 0.96 -29.04 -0.41
C GLU A 39 0.16 -30.35 -0.38
N GLN A 40 0.68 -31.35 0.33
CA GLN A 40 -0.02 -32.64 0.49
C GLN A 40 -1.20 -32.55 1.46
N LEU A 41 -1.12 -31.65 2.44
CA LEU A 41 -2.06 -31.56 3.57
C LEU A 41 -3.04 -30.40 3.46
N ARG A 42 -2.75 -29.40 2.62
CA ARG A 42 -3.56 -28.19 2.50
C ARG A 42 -3.92 -27.96 1.04
N PRO A 43 -5.21 -27.69 0.73
CA PRO A 43 -5.58 -27.24 -0.61
C PRO A 43 -5.00 -25.83 -0.88
N PRO A 44 -4.81 -25.45 -2.16
CA PRO A 44 -4.44 -24.08 -2.54
C PRO A 44 -5.40 -23.05 -1.94
N ARG A 45 -4.85 -21.96 -1.38
CA ARG A 45 -5.64 -20.86 -0.79
C ARG A 45 -5.56 -19.64 -1.70
N THR A 46 -6.21 -19.77 -2.86
CA THR A 46 -6.19 -18.74 -3.90
C THR A 46 -7.12 -17.57 -3.59
N VAL A 47 -6.61 -16.35 -3.69
CA VAL A 47 -7.35 -15.10 -3.52
C VAL A 47 -7.03 -14.14 -4.66
N HIS A 48 -8.05 -13.42 -5.14
CA HIS A 48 -7.91 -12.35 -6.13
C HIS A 48 -7.93 -10.99 -5.42
N VAL A 49 -6.88 -10.21 -5.64
CA VAL A 49 -6.72 -8.88 -5.04
C VAL A 49 -6.61 -7.83 -6.14
N GLY A 50 -7.36 -6.75 -5.99
CA GLY A 50 -7.37 -5.59 -6.89
C GLY A 50 -6.75 -4.36 -6.21
N LEU A 51 -5.72 -3.79 -6.82
CA LEU A 51 -5.12 -2.52 -6.40
C LEU A 51 -5.56 -1.43 -7.36
N ILE A 52 -6.21 -0.39 -6.83
CA ILE A 52 -6.73 0.73 -7.61
C ILE A 52 -5.87 1.96 -7.38
N GLN A 53 -5.33 2.52 -8.47
CA GLN A 53 -4.73 3.84 -8.49
C GLN A 53 -5.53 4.76 -9.42
N ASN A 54 -5.83 5.97 -8.97
CA ASN A 54 -6.59 6.93 -9.75
C ASN A 54 -6.15 8.37 -9.46
N LYS A 55 -6.44 9.26 -10.39
CA LYS A 55 -6.39 10.70 -10.21
C LYS A 55 -7.69 11.20 -9.58
N ILE A 56 -7.68 12.46 -9.12
CA ILE A 56 -8.91 13.15 -8.77
C ILE A 56 -9.74 13.45 -10.03
N VAL A 57 -11.07 13.37 -9.91
CA VAL A 57 -12.00 13.53 -11.04
C VAL A 57 -12.37 14.99 -11.26
N LEU A 58 -12.58 15.74 -10.19
CA LEU A 58 -12.95 17.15 -10.23
C LEU A 58 -11.78 18.05 -9.76
N PRO A 59 -11.76 19.33 -10.16
CA PRO A 59 -10.86 20.33 -9.61
C PRO A 59 -10.94 20.42 -8.07
N THR A 60 -9.84 20.83 -7.45
CA THR A 60 -9.70 20.96 -5.98
C THR A 60 -10.63 22.01 -5.36
N ASP A 61 -11.12 22.97 -6.15
CA ASP A 61 -12.07 24.01 -5.74
C ASP A 61 -13.54 23.61 -5.88
N ALA A 62 -13.83 22.42 -6.42
CA ALA A 62 -15.18 21.87 -6.48
C ALA A 62 -15.72 21.57 -5.06
N PRO A 63 -17.05 21.59 -4.84
CA PRO A 63 -17.62 21.23 -3.54
C PRO A 63 -17.22 19.81 -3.11
N VAL A 64 -16.83 19.63 -1.83
CA VAL A 64 -16.38 18.33 -1.28
C VAL A 64 -17.39 17.22 -1.55
N LEU A 65 -18.69 17.49 -1.38
CA LEU A 65 -19.74 16.51 -1.64
C LEU A 65 -19.81 16.07 -3.10
N GLU A 66 -19.48 16.93 -4.05
CA GLU A 66 -19.41 16.57 -5.48
C GLU A 66 -18.15 15.77 -5.78
N GLN A 67 -17.00 16.15 -5.21
CA GLN A 67 -15.77 15.36 -5.31
C GLN A 67 -15.96 13.94 -4.77
N VAL A 68 -16.75 13.81 -3.70
CA VAL A 68 -17.12 12.52 -3.10
C VAL A 68 -18.13 11.74 -3.93
N ARG A 69 -18.99 12.40 -4.70
CA ARG A 69 -20.01 11.73 -5.52
C ARG A 69 -19.46 11.25 -6.86
N GLU A 70 -18.61 12.06 -7.50
CA GLU A 70 -17.99 11.75 -8.79
C GLU A 70 -16.81 10.77 -8.67
N ARG A 71 -16.71 10.02 -7.57
CA ARG A 71 -15.68 9.02 -7.35
C ARG A 71 -15.80 7.92 -8.42
N SER A 72 -14.70 7.63 -9.12
CA SER A 72 -14.63 6.45 -10.00
C SER A 72 -14.50 5.18 -9.15
N THR A 73 -15.62 4.53 -8.82
CA THR A 73 -15.58 3.21 -8.17
C THR A 73 -15.39 2.12 -9.22
N GLN A 74 -14.13 1.72 -9.42
CA GLN A 74 -13.75 0.59 -10.28
C GLN A 74 -13.96 -0.73 -9.53
N CYS A 75 -15.21 -1.07 -9.21
CA CYS A 75 -15.55 -2.35 -8.58
C CYS A 75 -15.67 -3.41 -9.68
N MET A 76 -14.81 -4.43 -9.64
CA MET A 76 -14.69 -5.38 -10.75
C MET A 76 -15.07 -6.79 -10.33
N SER A 77 -15.93 -7.42 -11.12
CA SER A 77 -16.35 -8.81 -10.90
C SER A 77 -15.13 -9.74 -10.90
N GLY A 78 -15.00 -10.56 -9.86
CA GLY A 78 -13.93 -11.56 -9.76
C GLY A 78 -12.76 -11.16 -8.86
N VAL A 79 -12.76 -9.95 -8.29
CA VAL A 79 -11.86 -9.58 -7.19
C VAL A 79 -12.49 -9.95 -5.84
N ASN A 80 -11.71 -10.54 -4.94
CA ASN A 80 -12.15 -10.86 -3.58
C ASN A 80 -11.89 -9.74 -2.58
N ILE A 81 -10.76 -9.04 -2.74
CA ILE A 81 -10.35 -7.91 -1.90
C ILE A 81 -9.87 -6.77 -2.80
N GLU A 82 -10.52 -5.62 -2.70
CA GLU A 82 -10.11 -4.39 -3.40
C GLU A 82 -9.51 -3.41 -2.39
N CYS A 83 -8.44 -2.73 -2.79
CA CYS A 83 -7.81 -1.70 -1.97
C CYS A 83 -7.53 -0.45 -2.82
N PHE A 84 -7.88 0.70 -2.26
CA PHE A 84 -7.66 2.02 -2.83
C PHE A 84 -6.42 2.67 -2.23
N GLN A 85 -5.91 3.69 -2.92
CA GLN A 85 -4.85 4.57 -2.43
C GLN A 85 -5.25 5.36 -1.16
N GLU A 86 -4.26 5.99 -0.51
CA GLU A 86 -4.48 6.74 0.72
C GLU A 86 -5.40 7.93 0.49
N ALA A 87 -6.31 8.24 1.42
CA ALA A 87 -7.21 9.40 1.31
C ALA A 87 -7.93 9.50 -0.05
N TRP A 88 -8.23 8.35 -0.69
CA TRP A 88 -8.82 8.27 -2.05
C TRP A 88 -10.12 9.07 -2.23
N THR A 89 -10.77 9.45 -1.13
CA THR A 89 -12.02 10.20 -1.11
C THR A 89 -11.84 11.70 -1.25
N MET A 90 -10.61 12.21 -1.24
CA MET A 90 -10.29 13.63 -1.26
C MET A 90 -8.98 13.90 -2.01
N PRO A 91 -8.78 15.12 -2.54
CA PRO A 91 -7.46 15.61 -2.91
C PRO A 91 -6.51 15.54 -1.71
N PHE A 92 -5.21 15.36 -1.94
CA PHE A 92 -4.23 15.25 -0.85
C PHE A 92 -3.87 16.65 -0.29
N ALA A 93 -4.87 17.33 0.26
CA ALA A 93 -4.81 18.73 0.68
C ALA A 93 -3.95 19.01 1.93
N PHE A 94 -3.19 18.05 2.45
CA PHE A 94 -2.40 18.20 3.68
C PHE A 94 -1.22 19.18 3.54
N CYS A 95 -0.78 19.46 2.32
CA CYS A 95 0.25 20.45 2.02
C CYS A 95 -0.20 21.90 2.32
N THR A 96 -1.52 22.18 2.24
CA THR A 96 -2.09 23.52 2.44
C THR A 96 -2.15 23.97 3.91
N ARG A 97 -2.10 23.02 4.85
CA ARG A 97 -2.32 23.24 6.30
C ARG A 97 -3.71 23.82 6.69
N GLU A 98 -4.66 23.87 5.75
CA GLU A 98 -6.03 24.31 5.97
C GLU A 98 -6.88 23.19 6.58
N ARG A 99 -7.62 23.45 7.68
CA ARG A 99 -8.39 22.43 8.41
C ARG A 99 -9.78 22.12 7.83
N GLU A 100 -10.47 23.15 7.36
CA GLU A 100 -11.81 23.05 6.78
C GLU A 100 -11.70 23.14 5.25
N PRO A 101 -12.42 22.31 4.47
CA PRO A 101 -13.53 21.39 4.82
C PRO A 101 -13.16 19.90 5.01
N TRP A 102 -11.91 19.56 5.31
CA TRP A 102 -11.36 18.22 5.03
C TRP A 102 -11.60 17.11 6.07
N THR A 103 -12.32 17.39 7.18
CA THR A 103 -12.40 16.48 8.36
C THR A 103 -13.65 15.57 8.44
N GLU A 104 -14.50 15.49 7.41
CA GLU A 104 -15.85 14.89 7.51
C GLU A 104 -16.00 13.40 7.08
N PHE A 105 -14.99 12.53 7.27
CA PHE A 105 -15.04 11.13 6.80
C PHE A 105 -15.12 10.07 7.95
N ASP A 106 -16.08 9.13 7.95
CA ASP A 106 -16.15 7.97 8.88
C ASP A 106 -16.82 6.72 8.27
N GLU A 107 -16.42 5.48 8.66
CA GLU A 107 -17.00 4.20 8.17
C GLU A 107 -16.66 2.90 8.97
N SER A 108 -17.26 1.75 8.59
CA SER A 108 -18.11 0.86 9.43
C SER A 108 -17.69 -0.61 9.73
N HIS A 109 -16.45 -1.06 9.54
CA HIS A 109 -16.06 -2.48 9.82
C HIS A 109 -14.84 -2.67 10.74
N GLY A 110 -14.60 -1.69 11.62
CA GLY A 110 -13.36 -1.58 12.37
C GLY A 110 -12.32 -0.77 11.59
N LYS A 111 -11.35 -0.19 12.30
CA LYS A 111 -10.42 0.79 11.71
C LYS A 111 -8.99 0.59 12.18
N SER A 112 -8.05 0.79 11.26
CA SER A 112 -6.63 0.97 11.53
C SER A 112 -6.29 2.44 11.29
N ARG A 113 -5.65 3.09 12.25
CA ARG A 113 -5.18 4.47 12.13
C ARG A 113 -3.70 4.50 11.75
N LYS A 114 -3.28 5.54 11.04
CA LYS A 114 -1.90 5.71 10.58
C LYS A 114 -0.97 5.85 11.80
N ASN A 115 -0.11 4.84 12.03
CA ASN A 115 0.77 4.82 13.20
C ASN A 115 1.92 5.83 13.11
N HIS A 116 2.43 6.08 11.90
CA HIS A 116 3.56 6.99 11.67
C HIS A 116 3.11 8.18 10.82
N ILE A 117 3.14 9.37 11.40
CA ILE A 117 2.68 10.60 10.73
C ILE A 117 3.89 11.39 10.20
N PRO A 118 3.98 11.66 8.90
CA PRO A 118 5.05 12.48 8.35
C PRO A 118 4.95 13.94 8.80
N SER A 119 6.10 14.58 8.89
CA SER A 119 6.25 16.03 9.11
C SER A 119 7.34 16.59 8.20
N VAL A 120 7.43 16.08 6.97
CA VAL A 120 8.57 16.30 6.07
C VAL A 120 8.10 17.03 4.81
N GLY A 121 8.68 18.19 4.52
CA GLY A 121 8.37 18.99 3.35
C GLY A 121 6.89 19.36 3.29
N ASP A 122 6.27 19.10 2.14
CA ASP A 122 4.84 19.30 1.92
C ASP A 122 3.95 18.30 2.66
N PHE A 123 4.49 17.16 3.11
CA PHE A 123 3.77 16.17 3.93
C PHE A 123 3.72 16.64 5.40
N SER A 124 2.98 17.72 5.64
CA SER A 124 2.75 18.35 6.96
C SER A 124 1.56 17.74 7.71
N GLU A 125 1.37 16.42 7.60
CA GLU A 125 0.20 15.70 8.12
C GLU A 125 0.02 15.81 9.65
N SER A 126 1.11 15.96 10.40
CA SER A 126 1.07 16.16 11.86
C SER A 126 0.30 17.42 12.30
N THR A 127 0.03 18.35 11.37
CA THR A 127 -0.82 19.53 11.61
C THR A 127 -2.31 19.16 11.71
N TYR A 128 -2.69 18.03 11.12
CA TYR A 128 -4.08 17.60 10.92
C TYR A 128 -4.49 16.49 11.89
N TYR A 129 -3.62 15.52 12.12
CA TYR A 129 -3.90 14.39 12.99
C TYR A 129 -2.67 13.87 13.72
N MET A 130 -2.93 13.21 14.85
CA MET A 130 -1.92 12.59 15.70
C MET A 130 -1.67 11.13 15.30
N GLU A 131 -0.56 10.57 15.78
CA GLU A 131 -0.23 9.15 15.62
C GLU A 131 -1.38 8.22 16.04
N GLY A 132 -1.54 7.15 15.27
CA GLY A 132 -2.58 6.16 15.46
C GLY A 132 -2.50 5.49 16.84
N ASN A 133 -3.65 5.33 17.48
CA ASN A 133 -3.78 4.65 18.77
C ASN A 133 -4.39 3.24 18.66
N THR A 134 -4.47 2.69 17.46
CA THR A 134 -5.07 1.37 17.17
C THR A 134 -4.05 0.22 17.21
N GLY A 135 -2.75 0.52 17.34
CA GLY A 135 -1.69 -0.48 17.24
C GLY A 135 -1.61 -1.06 15.82
N HIS A 136 -1.42 -2.37 15.70
CA HIS A 136 -1.22 -3.06 14.41
C HIS A 136 -2.32 -4.11 14.17
N PRO A 137 -3.60 -3.71 14.00
CA PRO A 137 -4.69 -4.66 13.87
C PRO A 137 -4.59 -5.47 12.58
N VAL A 138 -4.95 -6.75 12.66
CA VAL A 138 -5.10 -7.66 11.51
C VAL A 138 -6.56 -8.06 11.43
N PHE A 139 -7.15 -7.89 10.25
CA PHE A 139 -8.54 -8.20 9.98
C PHE A 139 -8.63 -9.61 9.42
N GLN A 140 -9.32 -10.49 10.14
CA GLN A 140 -9.64 -11.82 9.63
C GLN A 140 -10.82 -11.71 8.66
N THR A 141 -10.59 -12.06 7.40
CA THR A 141 -11.66 -12.16 6.39
C THR A 141 -11.84 -13.63 5.97
N GLN A 142 -12.89 -13.91 5.20
CA GLN A 142 -13.06 -15.22 4.55
C GLN A 142 -11.99 -15.50 3.48
N PHE A 143 -11.28 -14.46 3.02
CA PHE A 143 -10.28 -14.52 1.96
C PHE A 143 -8.84 -14.43 2.47
N GLY A 144 -8.64 -14.42 3.79
CA GLY A 144 -7.32 -14.33 4.44
C GLY A 144 -7.24 -13.23 5.49
N LYS A 145 -6.10 -13.19 6.17
CA LYS A 145 -5.77 -12.18 7.18
C LYS A 145 -5.12 -10.97 6.52
N ILE A 146 -5.77 -9.82 6.60
CA ILE A 146 -5.30 -8.59 5.95
C ILE A 146 -4.88 -7.54 6.99
N ALA A 147 -3.91 -6.72 6.63
CA ALA A 147 -3.49 -5.56 7.40
C ALA A 147 -3.30 -4.35 6.47
N VAL A 148 -3.30 -3.15 7.05
CA VAL A 148 -3.11 -1.90 6.31
C VAL A 148 -2.02 -1.07 6.98
N ASN A 149 -0.85 -1.03 6.36
CA ASN A 149 0.26 -0.17 6.75
C ASN A 149 0.19 1.14 5.96
N ILE A 150 -0.35 2.19 6.57
CA ILE A 150 -0.74 3.41 5.84
C ILE A 150 0.49 4.29 5.53
N CYS A 151 0.71 4.54 4.24
CA CYS A 151 1.66 5.50 3.65
C CYS A 151 3.03 5.54 4.30
N TYR A 152 3.32 6.56 5.13
CA TYR A 152 4.62 6.80 5.76
C TYR A 152 5.07 5.65 6.68
N GLY A 153 4.14 4.80 7.13
CA GLY A 153 4.47 3.54 7.78
C GLY A 153 5.29 2.58 6.91
N ARG A 154 5.36 2.78 5.59
CA ARG A 154 6.24 2.01 4.69
C ARG A 154 7.71 2.09 5.05
N HIS A 155 8.15 3.23 5.60
CA HIS A 155 9.55 3.49 5.94
C HIS A 155 9.99 2.80 7.23
N HIS A 156 9.07 2.19 7.96
CA HIS A 156 9.31 1.65 9.30
C HIS A 156 9.22 0.12 9.25
N PRO A 157 10.35 -0.60 9.15
CA PRO A 157 10.36 -2.07 9.14
C PRO A 157 9.62 -2.70 10.33
N LEU A 158 9.66 -2.04 11.48
CA LEU A 158 8.95 -2.47 12.69
C LEU A 158 7.42 -2.45 12.50
N SER A 159 6.85 -1.49 11.76
CA SER A 159 5.42 -1.45 11.47
C SER A 159 4.99 -2.69 10.69
N TRP A 160 5.73 -3.01 9.61
CA TRP A 160 5.50 -4.22 8.81
C TRP A 160 5.62 -5.51 9.63
N LEU A 161 6.67 -5.59 10.45
CA LEU A 161 6.92 -6.72 11.33
C LEU A 161 5.77 -6.95 12.31
N MET A 162 5.25 -5.89 12.93
CA MET A 162 4.16 -6.03 13.91
C MET A 162 2.88 -6.57 13.29
N TYR A 163 2.51 -6.14 12.07
CA TYR A 163 1.37 -6.73 11.36
C TYR A 163 1.59 -8.21 11.02
N SER A 164 2.81 -8.57 10.61
CA SER A 164 3.18 -9.95 10.30
C SER A 164 3.19 -10.85 11.55
N ILE A 165 3.71 -10.37 12.69
CA ILE A 165 3.65 -11.07 13.99
C ILE A 165 2.20 -11.32 14.41
N HIS A 166 1.30 -10.38 14.14
CA HIS A 166 -0.14 -10.55 14.37
C HIS A 166 -0.82 -11.48 13.34
N GLY A 167 -0.06 -12.04 12.40
CA GLY A 167 -0.48 -13.06 11.45
C GLY A 167 -1.04 -12.52 10.15
N ALA A 168 -0.71 -11.30 9.74
CA ALA A 168 -1.10 -10.79 8.43
C ALA A 168 -0.53 -11.67 7.30
N GLU A 169 -1.40 -12.08 6.38
CA GLU A 169 -1.04 -12.82 5.16
C GLU A 169 -0.84 -11.86 3.99
N ILE A 170 -1.57 -10.75 4.00
CA ILE A 170 -1.50 -9.66 3.01
C ILE A 170 -1.44 -8.33 3.76
N ILE A 171 -0.45 -7.50 3.46
CA ILE A 171 -0.32 -6.14 4.00
C ILE A 171 -0.48 -5.13 2.87
N PHE A 172 -1.57 -4.36 2.91
CA PHE A 172 -1.80 -3.25 2.01
C PHE A 172 -1.05 -2.02 2.47
N ASN A 173 -0.47 -1.29 1.53
CA ASN A 173 0.22 -0.03 1.75
C ASN A 173 -0.34 1.05 0.82
N PRO A 174 -1.52 1.60 1.17
CA PRO A 174 -2.07 2.77 0.51
C PRO A 174 -1.17 3.97 0.81
N SER A 175 -0.69 4.64 -0.23
CA SER A 175 0.22 5.78 -0.13
C SER A 175 -0.25 6.92 -1.03
N ALA A 176 0.13 8.13 -0.65
CA ALA A 176 0.18 9.28 -1.53
C ALA A 176 1.58 9.87 -1.42
N THR A 177 2.40 9.68 -2.45
CA THR A 177 3.79 10.12 -2.47
C THR A 177 4.18 10.72 -3.79
N ASP A 178 4.87 11.84 -3.69
CA ASP A 178 5.49 12.52 -4.81
C ASP A 178 7.02 12.46 -4.71
N GLY A 179 7.67 13.10 -5.67
CA GLY A 179 9.04 13.54 -5.51
C GLY A 179 10.11 12.53 -5.91
N LEU A 180 11.21 13.11 -6.41
CA LEU A 180 12.39 12.41 -6.94
C LEU A 180 13.14 11.58 -5.88
N LEU A 181 12.97 11.89 -4.59
CA LEU A 181 13.65 11.20 -3.50
C LEU A 181 12.86 10.00 -2.97
N CYS A 182 11.54 10.02 -3.06
CA CYS A 182 10.69 8.94 -2.58
C CYS A 182 10.53 7.81 -3.61
N GLU A 183 10.48 8.15 -4.90
CA GLU A 183 10.32 7.17 -5.99
C GLU A 183 11.37 6.04 -5.96
N PRO A 184 12.67 6.30 -5.75
CA PRO A 184 13.68 5.24 -5.66
C PRO A 184 13.46 4.26 -4.50
N MET A 185 12.79 4.68 -3.43
CA MET A 185 12.51 3.85 -2.25
C MET A 185 11.29 2.94 -2.46
N CYS A 186 10.33 3.39 -3.26
CA CYS A 186 9.10 2.65 -3.55
C CYS A 186 9.31 1.19 -3.98
N PRO A 187 10.23 0.85 -4.91
CA PRO A 187 10.43 -0.53 -5.31
C PRO A 187 11.18 -1.40 -4.27
N ILE A 188 11.71 -0.78 -3.21
CA ILE A 188 12.57 -1.42 -2.19
C ILE A 188 11.76 -1.76 -0.96
N GLU A 189 11.04 -0.81 -0.37
CA GLU A 189 10.53 -0.92 1.01
C GLU A 189 9.44 -1.98 1.17
N ALA A 190 8.34 -1.86 0.40
CA ALA A 190 7.26 -2.84 0.45
C ALA A 190 7.75 -4.23 0.00
N ARG A 191 8.62 -4.29 -1.02
CA ARG A 191 9.24 -5.56 -1.45
C ARG A 191 10.10 -6.18 -0.35
N ASN A 192 10.91 -5.39 0.34
CA ASN A 192 11.72 -5.85 1.46
C ASN A 192 10.83 -6.37 2.60
N ALA A 193 9.72 -5.67 2.89
CA ALA A 193 8.75 -6.12 3.87
C ALA A 193 8.12 -7.46 3.50
N ALA A 194 7.76 -7.71 2.23
CA ALA A 194 7.27 -9.02 1.80
C ALA A 194 8.28 -10.15 2.05
N ILE A 195 9.55 -9.90 1.70
CA ILE A 195 10.64 -10.87 1.88
C ILE A 195 10.92 -11.14 3.35
N ALA A 196 11.08 -10.08 4.14
CA ALA A 196 11.48 -10.17 5.55
C ALA A 196 10.37 -10.79 6.43
N ASN A 197 9.12 -10.54 6.07
CA ASN A 197 7.97 -10.92 6.89
C ASN A 197 7.16 -12.08 6.30
N HIS A 198 7.63 -12.73 5.23
CA HIS A 198 6.97 -13.89 4.61
C HIS A 198 5.47 -13.69 4.34
N CYS A 199 5.09 -12.49 3.89
CA CYS A 199 3.73 -12.11 3.54
C CYS A 199 3.66 -11.46 2.16
N PHE A 200 2.47 -11.35 1.59
CA PHE A 200 2.26 -10.49 0.44
C PHE A 200 2.21 -9.02 0.87
N THR A 201 2.77 -8.14 0.05
CA THR A 201 2.61 -6.68 0.22
C THR A 201 2.04 -6.07 -1.04
N CYS A 202 1.13 -5.11 -0.86
CA CYS A 202 0.40 -4.45 -1.94
C CYS A 202 0.66 -2.95 -1.83
N ALA A 203 1.60 -2.42 -2.61
CA ALA A 203 1.93 -1.00 -2.61
C ALA A 203 1.05 -0.27 -3.63
N ILE A 204 0.35 0.76 -3.16
CA ILE A 204 -0.59 1.55 -3.97
C ILE A 204 -0.22 3.02 -3.81
N ASN A 205 -0.11 3.75 -4.92
CA ASN A 205 0.14 5.18 -4.88
C ASN A 205 -0.81 5.92 -5.84
N HIS A 206 -1.12 7.17 -5.50
CA HIS A 206 -1.82 8.11 -6.38
C HIS A 206 -1.13 8.27 -7.72
N VAL A 207 -1.89 8.74 -8.72
CA VAL A 207 -1.37 9.17 -10.03
C VAL A 207 -1.83 10.58 -10.38
N GLY A 208 -0.99 11.30 -11.11
CA GLY A 208 -1.34 12.59 -11.71
C GLY A 208 -0.45 13.74 -11.25
N THR A 209 -0.24 14.67 -12.18
CA THR A 209 0.58 15.89 -12.01
C THR A 209 -0.29 17.12 -11.66
N LEU A 210 -1.59 17.02 -11.90
CA LEU A 210 -2.56 18.10 -11.76
C LEU A 210 -3.50 17.89 -10.56
N CYS A 211 -3.14 16.99 -9.63
CA CYS A 211 -4.00 16.75 -8.49
C CYS A 211 -4.20 18.01 -7.63
N GLU A 212 -3.37 19.04 -7.76
CA GLU A 212 -3.33 20.05 -6.70
C GLU A 212 -2.83 21.41 -7.19
N TYR A 213 -3.54 22.08 -8.11
CA TYR A 213 -3.52 23.54 -8.07
C TYR A 213 -4.38 23.96 -6.88
N PHE A 214 -3.76 24.48 -5.83
CA PHE A 214 -4.53 25.07 -4.73
C PHE A 214 -4.77 26.54 -4.98
N LYS A 215 -5.95 27.01 -4.58
CA LYS A 215 -6.30 28.43 -4.67
C LYS A 215 -5.30 29.33 -3.93
N ASN A 216 -4.80 28.86 -2.79
CA ASN A 216 -3.86 29.60 -1.95
C ASN A 216 -2.43 29.07 -2.18
N GLU A 217 -1.46 29.97 -2.27
CA GLU A 217 -0.06 29.60 -2.35
C GLU A 217 0.44 28.99 -1.03
N PHE A 218 1.33 28.01 -1.14
CA PHE A 218 2.00 27.38 0.00
C PHE A 218 3.49 27.18 -0.29
N THR A 219 4.27 26.85 0.75
CA THR A 219 5.72 26.62 0.66
C THR A 219 6.09 25.23 1.19
N SER A 220 6.99 24.54 0.49
CA SER A 220 7.46 23.19 0.86
C SER A 220 8.52 23.13 1.96
N GLY A 221 8.92 24.28 2.52
CA GLY A 221 9.97 24.35 3.55
C GLY A 221 11.38 24.05 3.04
N ASP A 222 11.60 24.06 1.72
CA ASP A 222 12.88 23.79 1.05
C ASP A 222 13.64 25.07 0.63
N GLY A 223 13.13 26.24 1.04
CA GLY A 223 13.69 27.55 0.70
C GLY A 223 13.35 28.06 -0.71
N LYS A 224 12.52 27.33 -1.48
CA LYS A 224 12.00 27.82 -2.78
C LYS A 224 10.84 28.80 -2.58
N LYS A 225 10.43 29.41 -3.70
CA LYS A 225 9.27 30.33 -3.73
C LYS A 225 7.98 29.57 -3.43
N ALA A 226 6.99 30.29 -2.92
CA ALA A 226 5.65 29.79 -2.81
C ALA A 226 5.08 29.42 -4.19
N HIS A 227 4.20 28.44 -4.20
CA HIS A 227 3.61 27.86 -5.40
C HIS A 227 2.20 27.36 -5.10
N HIS A 228 1.44 27.12 -6.16
CA HIS A 228 0.09 26.57 -6.10
C HIS A 228 0.05 25.09 -6.43
N ASP A 229 1.02 24.60 -7.20
CA ASP A 229 1.03 23.24 -7.71
C ASP A 229 1.66 22.29 -6.70
N PHE A 230 0.96 21.22 -6.35
CA PHE A 230 1.53 20.11 -5.59
C PHE A 230 1.62 18.83 -6.44
N GLY A 231 2.78 18.21 -6.33
CA GLY A 231 2.99 16.82 -6.71
C GLY A 231 3.26 16.54 -8.20
N ASN A 232 3.77 15.32 -8.39
CA ASN A 232 3.69 14.49 -9.59
C ASN A 232 3.62 13.06 -9.09
N PHE A 233 2.44 12.66 -8.60
CA PHE A 233 2.26 11.35 -8.00
C PHE A 233 2.55 10.28 -9.06
N TYR A 234 3.51 9.42 -8.75
CA TYR A 234 4.15 8.56 -9.74
C TYR A 234 3.47 7.19 -9.89
N GLY A 235 2.31 6.96 -9.27
CA GLY A 235 1.59 5.68 -9.27
C GLY A 235 2.52 4.52 -9.00
N SER A 236 2.76 3.73 -10.04
CA SER A 236 3.68 2.58 -9.98
C SER A 236 3.25 1.52 -8.97
N SER A 237 1.95 1.38 -8.76
CA SER A 237 1.38 0.40 -7.84
C SER A 237 1.77 -1.03 -8.25
N TYR A 238 2.07 -1.88 -7.27
CA TYR A 238 2.56 -3.24 -7.50
C TYR A 238 2.30 -4.17 -6.31
N VAL A 239 2.42 -5.47 -6.57
CA VAL A 239 2.41 -6.52 -5.55
C VAL A 239 3.79 -7.15 -5.42
N ALA A 240 4.26 -7.38 -4.20
CA ALA A 240 5.41 -8.22 -3.91
C ALA A 240 5.03 -9.44 -3.06
N ALA A 241 5.66 -10.56 -3.38
CA ALA A 241 5.41 -11.86 -2.78
C ALA A 241 6.50 -12.27 -1.78
N PRO A 242 6.19 -13.20 -0.86
CA PRO A 242 7.12 -13.74 0.14
C PRO A 242 8.42 -14.34 -0.44
N ASP A 243 8.36 -14.89 -1.65
CA ASP A 243 9.50 -15.50 -2.35
C ASP A 243 10.45 -14.46 -2.99
N GLY A 244 10.18 -13.16 -2.76
CA GLY A 244 10.90 -12.03 -3.32
C GLY A 244 10.54 -11.71 -4.78
N SER A 245 9.62 -12.45 -5.39
CA SER A 245 9.06 -12.06 -6.69
C SER A 245 8.10 -10.88 -6.56
N ARG A 246 7.93 -10.10 -7.63
CA ARG A 246 7.00 -8.97 -7.64
C ARG A 246 6.43 -8.73 -9.02
N SER A 247 5.25 -8.12 -9.07
CA SER A 247 4.64 -7.70 -10.33
C SER A 247 5.41 -6.53 -10.96
N PRO A 248 5.33 -6.38 -12.29
CA PRO A 248 5.51 -5.10 -12.92
C PRO A 248 4.59 -4.04 -12.30
N VAL A 249 5.02 -2.79 -12.40
CA VAL A 249 4.26 -1.65 -11.89
C VAL A 249 3.13 -1.26 -12.85
N LEU A 250 2.05 -0.67 -12.31
CA LEU A 250 1.10 0.10 -13.10
C LEU A 250 1.73 1.38 -13.66
N SER A 251 0.99 2.10 -14.52
CA SER A 251 1.46 3.35 -15.10
C SER A 251 1.82 4.38 -14.03
N ARG A 252 2.69 5.31 -14.40
CA ARG A 252 3.05 6.45 -13.57
C ARG A 252 2.04 7.59 -13.62
N THR A 253 1.21 7.61 -14.66
CA THR A 253 0.38 8.79 -15.00
C THR A 253 -1.06 8.44 -15.33
N ARG A 254 -1.37 7.16 -15.55
CA ARG A 254 -2.71 6.69 -15.88
C ARG A 254 -3.36 6.03 -14.66
N ASP A 255 -4.66 6.23 -14.55
CA ASP A 255 -5.51 5.44 -13.66
C ASP A 255 -5.35 3.97 -14.03
N GLY A 256 -5.49 3.08 -13.06
CA GLY A 256 -5.33 1.67 -13.34
C GLY A 256 -5.73 0.74 -12.22
N LEU A 257 -6.05 -0.47 -12.64
CA LEU A 257 -6.36 -1.61 -11.81
C LEU A 257 -5.33 -2.72 -12.04
N LEU A 258 -4.69 -3.14 -10.95
CA LEU A 258 -3.82 -4.31 -10.92
C LEU A 258 -4.56 -5.46 -10.25
N MET A 259 -4.98 -6.44 -11.03
CA MET A 259 -5.56 -7.69 -10.54
C MET A 259 -4.46 -8.72 -10.32
N THR A 260 -4.46 -9.36 -9.17
CA THR A 260 -3.48 -10.38 -8.84
C THR A 260 -4.15 -11.58 -8.20
N GLU A 261 -3.87 -12.75 -8.75
CA GLU A 261 -4.22 -14.03 -8.14
C GLU A 261 -3.04 -14.47 -7.26
N MET A 262 -3.29 -14.72 -5.97
CA MET A 262 -2.25 -15.08 -5.00
C MET A 262 -2.64 -16.36 -4.26
N ASP A 263 -1.74 -17.33 -4.17
CA ASP A 263 -1.90 -18.46 -3.25
C ASP A 263 -1.28 -18.12 -1.88
N LEU A 264 -2.12 -17.99 -0.85
CA LEU A 264 -1.69 -17.63 0.50
C LEU A 264 -0.85 -18.71 1.19
N ASN A 265 -0.81 -19.93 0.65
CA ASN A 265 0.10 -20.98 1.13
C ASN A 265 1.59 -20.68 0.82
N LEU A 266 1.89 -19.65 0.02
CA LEU A 266 3.26 -19.20 -0.21
C LEU A 266 3.90 -18.62 1.07
N ASN A 267 3.10 -18.20 2.05
CA ASN A 267 3.55 -17.65 3.33
C ASN A 267 4.08 -18.78 4.24
N ARG A 268 5.30 -18.65 4.77
CA ARG A 268 5.88 -19.63 5.71
C ARG A 268 6.40 -18.94 6.97
N TYR A 269 5.71 -19.16 8.09
CA TYR A 269 6.02 -18.55 9.38
C TYR A 269 6.63 -19.50 10.42
N GLU A 270 6.79 -20.79 10.11
CA GLU A 270 7.15 -21.82 11.10
C GLU A 270 8.53 -21.59 11.76
N LEU A 271 9.47 -20.93 11.07
CA LEU A 271 10.85 -20.81 11.57
C LEU A 271 11.03 -19.77 12.69
N TYR A 272 10.38 -18.60 12.60
CA TYR A 272 10.65 -17.48 13.52
C TYR A 272 9.70 -17.39 14.71
N ALA A 273 8.57 -18.11 14.67
CA ALA A 273 7.57 -18.06 15.74
C ALA A 273 8.16 -18.47 17.11
N GLU A 274 8.98 -19.52 17.14
CA GLU A 274 9.59 -20.01 18.38
C GLU A 274 10.76 -19.13 18.86
N GLU A 275 11.53 -18.53 17.95
CA GLU A 275 12.63 -17.63 18.34
C GLU A 275 12.12 -16.28 18.87
N LEU A 276 11.11 -15.69 18.22
CA LEU A 276 10.49 -14.45 18.69
C LEU A 276 9.82 -14.66 20.05
N LYS A 277 9.12 -15.78 20.24
CA LYS A 277 8.52 -16.16 21.53
C LYS A 277 9.57 -16.27 22.64
N LYS A 278 10.77 -16.78 22.34
CA LYS A 278 11.89 -16.83 23.31
C LYS A 278 12.49 -15.45 23.56
N ALA A 279 12.63 -14.62 22.52
CA ALA A 279 13.25 -13.30 22.58
C ALA A 279 12.47 -12.30 23.44
N ILE A 280 11.14 -12.45 23.54
CA ILE A 280 10.26 -11.57 24.33
C ILE A 280 10.13 -12.00 25.81
N GLN A 281 10.75 -13.11 26.23
CA GLN A 281 10.70 -13.53 27.63
C GLN A 281 11.61 -12.67 28.51
N HIS A 282 11.20 -12.41 29.76
CA HIS A 282 11.95 -11.59 30.70
C HIS A 282 13.35 -12.16 31.02
N ASP A 283 13.55 -13.46 30.85
CA ASP A 283 14.79 -14.19 31.09
C ASP A 283 15.57 -14.50 29.80
N PHE A 284 15.21 -13.89 28.68
CA PHE A 284 15.87 -14.12 27.40
C PHE A 284 17.37 -13.86 27.52
N LYS A 285 18.16 -14.91 27.23
CA LYS A 285 19.62 -14.82 27.10
C LYS A 285 19.96 -14.71 25.63
N PRO A 286 20.46 -13.56 25.16
CA PRO A 286 20.88 -13.41 23.78
C PRO A 286 21.94 -14.46 23.43
N ASN A 287 21.81 -15.08 22.26
CA ASN A 287 22.76 -16.05 21.75
C ASN A 287 24.05 -15.35 21.30
N VAL A 288 24.92 -15.03 22.27
CA VAL A 288 26.18 -14.31 22.04
C VAL A 288 27.35 -15.29 22.20
N LEU A 289 27.95 -15.67 21.09
CA LEU A 289 29.17 -16.46 21.09
C LEU A 289 30.35 -15.58 21.50
N ARG A 290 31.04 -15.95 22.59
CA ARG A 290 32.29 -15.30 23.01
C ARG A 290 33.47 -16.15 22.58
N LYS A 291 34.58 -15.51 22.19
CA LYS A 291 35.85 -16.22 21.93
C LYS A 291 36.28 -16.94 23.21
N THR A 292 36.44 -18.25 23.14
CA THR A 292 37.14 -19.02 24.17
C THR A 292 38.60 -18.62 24.10
N VAL A 293 39.09 -17.89 25.10
CA VAL A 293 40.53 -17.69 25.28
C VAL A 293 41.06 -19.03 25.78
N LEU A 294 41.86 -19.71 24.93
CA LEU A 294 42.63 -20.90 25.32
C LEU A 294 43.70 -20.53 26.34
#